data_AF-A0A3D0QUK8-F1
#
_entry.id   AF-A0A3D0QUK8-F1
#
_cell.length_a   1.000
_cell.length_b   1.000
_cell.length_c   1.000
_cell.angle_alpha   90.00
_cell.angle_beta   90.00
_cell.angle_gamma   90.00
#
_symmetry.space_group_name_H-M   'P 1'
#
loop_
_entity.id
_entity.type
_entity.pdbx_description
1 polymer ?
#
loop_
_entity_poly.entity_id
_entity_poly.type
_entity_poly.pdbx_seq_one_letter_code
_entity_poly.pdbx_strand_id
1 'polypeptide(L)'
;MAAGGLRGTVERDEAEGPLLAHLKAMGWRHVHGPDLQEAANRAYRDVFLPGPMAAALRRVNRMPGVASAWMEESDALRIVDDMKRAARNVSAAALPSANEDATTRLLHGVLEKGPDELDVKVQFADWSTEALEGTREQVLDRNDFLVVDQLRFRNTAGKDEILDLVLFVNGIPVVVIECKSPDLREPLSDAIRDLRAYTGRPLEDDTREPGAVPRGIPEFFVPVQLLIAADGKDAALGTISSD
;
A
#
# COMPACT_ATOMS: atom_id res chain seq x y z
N MET A 1 13.76 -23.73 18.45
CA MET A 1 12.51 -23.96 17.69
C MET A 1 11.27 -23.39 18.41
N ALA A 2 11.16 -23.42 19.75
CA ALA A 2 10.00 -22.86 20.47
C ALA A 2 9.99 -21.32 20.64
N ALA A 3 11.16 -20.67 20.73
CA ALA A 3 11.27 -19.23 20.98
C ALA A 3 10.81 -18.32 19.81
N GLY A 4 10.87 -18.82 18.57
CA GLY A 4 10.42 -18.07 17.40
C GLY A 4 8.89 -17.98 17.28
N GLY A 5 8.18 -19.04 17.69
CA GLY A 5 6.72 -19.07 17.68
C GLY A 5 6.08 -18.18 18.75
N LEU A 6 6.67 -18.15 19.95
CA LEU A 6 6.23 -17.28 21.05
C LEU A 6 6.43 -15.79 20.75
N ARG A 7 7.51 -15.41 20.03
CA ARG A 7 7.74 -14.01 19.65
C ARG A 7 6.75 -13.54 18.58
N GLY A 8 6.44 -14.37 17.59
CA GLY A 8 5.43 -14.04 16.57
C GLY A 8 4.02 -13.89 17.14
N THR A 9 3.66 -14.65 18.18
CA THR A 9 2.37 -14.44 18.87
C THR A 9 2.32 -13.14 19.65
N VAL A 10 3.41 -12.74 20.32
CA VAL A 10 3.47 -11.47 21.07
C VAL A 10 3.44 -10.26 20.14
N GLU A 11 4.21 -10.27 19.05
CA GLU A 11 4.17 -9.20 18.03
C GLU A 11 2.76 -9.00 17.46
N ARG A 12 2.08 -10.11 17.14
CA ARG A 12 0.70 -10.08 16.68
C ARG A 12 -0.25 -9.53 17.75
N ASP A 13 -0.14 -10.01 18.98
CA ASP A 13 -1.10 -9.69 20.04
C ASP A 13 -0.89 -8.28 20.62
N GLU A 14 0.35 -7.79 20.66
CA GLU A 14 0.72 -6.55 21.34
C GLU A 14 0.97 -5.37 20.39
N ALA A 15 1.30 -5.61 19.12
CA ALA A 15 1.54 -4.54 18.14
C ALA A 15 0.54 -4.60 16.96
N GLU A 16 0.51 -5.69 16.19
CA GLU A 16 -0.29 -5.78 14.96
C GLU A 16 -1.80 -5.71 15.26
N GLY A 17 -2.28 -6.52 16.21
CA GLY A 17 -3.68 -6.65 16.58
C GLY A 17 -4.29 -5.34 17.11
N PRO A 18 -3.66 -4.65 18.08
CA PRO A 18 -4.13 -3.35 18.56
C PRO A 18 -4.17 -2.28 17.47
N LEU A 19 -3.14 -2.23 16.62
CA LEU A 19 -3.11 -1.29 15.50
C LEU A 19 -4.20 -1.58 14.46
N LEU A 20 -4.40 -2.85 14.13
CA LEU A 20 -5.48 -3.30 13.24
C LEU A 20 -6.87 -2.97 13.82
N ALA A 21 -7.08 -3.16 15.11
CA ALA A 21 -8.32 -2.78 15.78
C ALA A 21 -8.58 -1.28 15.67
N HIS A 22 -7.55 -0.46 15.83
CA HIS A 22 -7.63 0.99 15.65
C HIS A 22 -8.00 1.37 14.20
N LEU A 23 -7.35 0.75 13.21
CA LEU A 23 -7.68 0.95 11.78
C LEU A 23 -9.14 0.61 11.48
N LYS A 24 -9.64 -0.52 12.01
CA LYS A 24 -11.04 -0.92 11.86
C LYS A 24 -12.00 0.10 12.49
N ALA A 25 -11.70 0.62 13.68
CA ALA A 25 -12.47 1.70 14.31
C ALA A 25 -12.44 3.00 13.47
N MET A 26 -11.35 3.24 12.77
CA MET A 26 -11.23 4.36 11.82
C MET A 26 -11.98 4.15 10.50
N GLY A 27 -12.59 2.99 10.28
CA GLY A 27 -13.40 2.69 9.08
C GLY A 27 -12.66 1.88 8.02
N TRP A 28 -11.44 1.43 8.29
CA TRP A 28 -10.72 0.55 7.37
C TRP A 28 -11.33 -0.84 7.38
N ARG A 29 -11.67 -1.36 6.20
CA ARG A 29 -12.07 -2.75 6.03
C ARG A 29 -10.83 -3.63 6.13
N HIS A 30 -10.92 -4.76 6.81
CA HIS A 30 -9.79 -5.69 7.00
C HIS A 30 -9.98 -6.95 6.17
N VAL A 31 -8.89 -7.44 5.57
CA VAL A 31 -8.82 -8.75 4.91
C VAL A 31 -7.52 -9.43 5.33
N HIS A 32 -7.58 -10.75 5.60
CA HIS A 32 -6.39 -11.52 5.87
C HIS A 32 -5.60 -11.78 4.57
N GLY A 33 -4.30 -11.51 4.54
CA GLY A 33 -3.48 -11.60 3.32
C GLY A 33 -3.63 -12.91 2.52
N PRO A 34 -3.57 -14.10 3.15
CA PRO A 34 -3.87 -15.38 2.51
C PRO A 34 -5.26 -15.46 1.88
N ASP A 35 -6.30 -14.93 2.53
CA ASP A 35 -7.67 -14.96 2.02
C ASP A 35 -7.83 -14.05 0.78
N LEU A 36 -7.12 -12.92 0.75
CA LEU A 36 -7.12 -12.02 -0.41
C LEU A 36 -6.57 -12.72 -1.66
N GLN A 37 -5.58 -13.60 -1.50
CA GLN A 37 -4.97 -14.31 -2.63
C GLN A 37 -5.90 -15.36 -3.20
N GLU A 38 -6.57 -16.12 -2.33
CA GLU A 38 -7.52 -17.15 -2.72
C GLU A 38 -8.77 -16.56 -3.37
N ALA A 39 -9.38 -15.54 -2.73
CA ALA A 39 -10.64 -14.96 -3.19
C ALA A 39 -10.49 -14.10 -4.45
N ALA A 40 -9.37 -13.37 -4.61
CA ALA A 40 -9.17 -12.46 -5.73
C ALA A 40 -8.33 -13.07 -6.87
N ASN A 41 -7.87 -14.32 -6.75
CA ASN A 41 -6.88 -14.95 -7.63
C ASN A 41 -5.69 -13.99 -7.91
N ARG A 42 -5.29 -13.22 -6.90
CA ARG A 42 -4.26 -12.19 -7.02
C ARG A 42 -2.92 -12.86 -7.24
N ALA A 43 -2.17 -12.44 -8.26
CA ALA A 43 -0.82 -12.92 -8.42
C ALA A 43 0.06 -12.37 -7.29
N TYR A 44 0.95 -13.19 -6.74
CA TYR A 44 1.87 -12.76 -5.68
C TYR A 44 2.76 -11.57 -6.05
N ARG A 45 2.88 -11.24 -7.35
CA ARG A 45 3.66 -10.11 -7.87
C ARG A 45 2.83 -8.85 -8.12
N ASP A 46 1.52 -8.88 -7.88
CA ASP A 46 0.65 -7.75 -8.15
C ASP A 46 0.81 -6.68 -7.07
N VAL A 47 1.31 -5.50 -7.42
CA VAL A 47 1.42 -4.38 -6.46
C VAL A 47 0.02 -3.84 -6.13
N PHE A 48 -0.81 -3.64 -7.14
CA PHE A 48 -2.15 -3.04 -7.04
C PHE A 48 -3.24 -4.11 -6.92
N LEU A 49 -4.44 -3.69 -6.52
CA LEU A 49 -5.68 -4.48 -6.62
C LEU A 49 -6.48 -3.97 -7.85
N PRO A 50 -6.40 -4.64 -9.01
CA PRO A 50 -6.91 -4.07 -10.27
C PRO A 50 -8.41 -3.81 -10.28
N GLY A 51 -9.21 -4.75 -9.75
CA GLY A 51 -10.66 -4.62 -9.66
C GLY A 51 -11.09 -3.42 -8.82
N PRO A 52 -10.66 -3.33 -7.54
CA PRO A 52 -10.92 -2.16 -6.70
C PRO A 52 -10.46 -0.84 -7.33
N MET A 53 -9.29 -0.82 -7.97
CA MET A 53 -8.75 0.38 -8.61
C MET A 53 -9.57 0.81 -9.83
N ALA A 54 -9.98 -0.12 -10.69
CA ALA A 54 -10.84 0.17 -11.84
C ALA A 54 -12.23 0.67 -11.40
N ALA A 55 -12.81 0.05 -10.37
CA ALA A 55 -14.09 0.49 -9.79
C ALA A 55 -13.99 1.91 -9.21
N ALA A 56 -12.91 2.20 -8.48
CA ALA A 56 -12.66 3.52 -7.91
C ALA A 56 -12.45 4.60 -8.97
N LEU A 57 -11.67 4.32 -10.03
CA LEU A 57 -11.49 5.24 -11.15
C LEU A 57 -12.84 5.68 -11.75
N ARG A 58 -13.76 4.73 -11.97
CA ARG A 58 -15.11 5.03 -12.47
C ARG A 58 -15.98 5.79 -11.45
N ARG A 59 -15.78 5.54 -10.15
CA ARG A 59 -16.54 6.19 -9.06
C ARG A 59 -16.10 7.64 -8.85
N VAL A 60 -14.80 7.87 -8.77
CA VAL A 60 -14.17 9.18 -8.49
C VAL A 60 -14.36 10.14 -9.66
N ASN A 61 -14.21 9.64 -10.89
CA ASN A 61 -14.21 10.50 -12.08
C ASN A 61 -15.60 10.59 -12.70
N ARG A 62 -16.57 11.16 -11.98
CA ARG A 62 -17.92 11.43 -12.51
C ARG A 62 -18.02 12.85 -13.05
N MET A 63 -18.82 13.03 -14.10
CA MET A 63 -19.13 14.36 -14.63
C MET A 63 -20.44 14.88 -14.03
N PRO A 64 -20.48 16.14 -13.57
CA PRO A 64 -21.73 16.76 -13.12
C PRO A 64 -22.81 16.71 -14.21
N GLY A 65 -24.02 16.28 -13.84
CA GLY A 65 -25.15 16.21 -14.77
C GLY A 65 -25.19 14.97 -15.67
N VAL A 66 -24.20 14.07 -15.61
CA VAL A 66 -24.22 12.78 -16.32
C VAL A 66 -24.44 11.65 -15.30
N ALA A 67 -25.56 10.92 -15.45
CA ALA A 67 -25.96 9.89 -14.49
C ALA A 67 -25.06 8.64 -14.52
N SER A 68 -24.50 8.29 -15.69
CA SER A 68 -23.56 7.18 -15.85
C SER A 68 -22.10 7.65 -15.74
N ALA A 69 -21.20 6.77 -15.28
CA ALA A 69 -19.77 7.03 -15.38
C ALA A 69 -19.39 7.21 -16.85
N TRP A 70 -18.68 8.28 -17.19
CA TRP A 70 -18.21 8.51 -18.57
C TRP A 70 -17.11 7.53 -18.98
N MET A 71 -16.36 7.02 -17.98
CA MET A 71 -15.28 6.07 -18.17
C MET A 71 -15.83 4.65 -18.21
N GLU A 72 -15.52 3.92 -19.28
CA GLU A 72 -15.85 2.50 -19.38
C GLU A 72 -14.85 1.63 -18.61
N GLU A 73 -15.19 0.35 -18.42
CA GLU A 73 -14.34 -0.57 -17.66
C GLU A 73 -13.02 -0.82 -18.38
N SER A 74 -13.04 -0.89 -19.71
CA SER A 74 -11.84 -1.01 -20.53
C SER A 74 -10.89 0.18 -20.36
N ASP A 75 -11.42 1.39 -20.24
CA ASP A 75 -10.62 2.61 -20.04
C ASP A 75 -9.96 2.57 -18.67
N ALA A 76 -10.75 2.25 -17.64
CA ALA A 76 -10.24 2.13 -16.27
C ALA A 76 -9.15 1.06 -16.19
N LEU A 77 -9.36 -0.13 -16.76
CA LEU A 77 -8.39 -1.21 -16.77
C LEU A 77 -7.10 -0.85 -17.52
N ARG A 78 -7.18 -0.07 -18.62
CA ARG A 78 -5.99 0.42 -19.32
C ARG A 78 -5.15 1.32 -18.41
N ILE A 79 -5.78 2.25 -17.68
CA ILE A 79 -5.10 3.15 -16.75
C ILE A 79 -4.47 2.35 -15.59
N VAL A 80 -5.17 1.35 -15.06
CA VAL A 80 -4.62 0.41 -14.06
C VAL A 80 -3.40 -0.33 -14.62
N ASP A 81 -3.46 -0.80 -15.87
CA ASP A 81 -2.35 -1.47 -16.51
C ASP A 81 -1.15 -0.55 -16.76
N ASP A 82 -1.36 0.74 -17.02
CA ASP A 82 -0.29 1.74 -17.07
C ASP A 82 0.41 1.91 -15.71
N MET A 83 -0.36 1.96 -14.61
CA MET A 83 0.19 2.00 -13.25
C MET A 83 0.97 0.71 -12.92
N LYS A 84 0.44 -0.46 -13.30
CA LYS A 84 1.14 -1.75 -13.15
C LYS A 84 2.45 -1.77 -13.94
N ARG A 85 2.46 -1.26 -15.17
CA ARG A 85 3.67 -1.15 -16.00
C ARG A 85 4.71 -0.25 -15.34
N ALA A 86 4.31 0.89 -14.78
CA ALA A 86 5.21 1.83 -14.12
C ALA A 86 5.89 1.23 -12.87
N ALA A 87 5.21 0.35 -12.13
CA ALA A 87 5.77 -0.30 -10.94
C ALA A 87 6.58 -1.58 -11.24
N ARG A 88 6.46 -2.16 -12.44
CA ARG A 88 6.98 -3.50 -12.72
C ARG A 88 8.50 -3.55 -12.81
N ASN A 89 9.13 -4.51 -12.12
CA ASN A 89 10.57 -4.77 -12.18
C ASN A 89 11.43 -3.53 -11.87
N VAL A 90 10.92 -2.59 -11.06
CA VAL A 90 11.67 -1.42 -10.63
C VAL A 90 12.82 -1.87 -9.73
N SER A 91 14.03 -1.36 -9.97
CA SER A 91 15.20 -1.66 -9.14
C SER A 91 15.26 -0.73 -7.92
N ALA A 92 16.03 -1.10 -6.90
CA ALA A 92 16.28 -0.22 -5.74
C ALA A 92 16.87 1.14 -6.15
N ALA A 93 17.72 1.17 -7.19
CA ALA A 93 18.30 2.41 -7.71
C ALA A 93 17.24 3.32 -8.35
N ALA A 94 16.29 2.75 -9.10
CA ALA A 94 15.25 3.50 -9.80
C ALA A 94 14.05 3.87 -8.90
N LEU A 95 13.90 3.23 -7.73
CA LEU A 95 12.75 3.40 -6.84
C LEU A 95 12.40 4.87 -6.53
N PRO A 96 13.32 5.77 -6.16
CA PRO A 96 12.95 7.15 -5.85
C PRO A 96 12.25 7.88 -6.99
N SER A 97 12.77 7.75 -8.22
CA SER A 97 12.17 8.39 -9.40
C SER A 97 10.84 7.74 -9.78
N ALA A 98 10.74 6.40 -9.70
CA ALA A 98 9.49 5.71 -9.97
C ALA A 98 8.40 6.06 -8.93
N ASN A 99 8.80 6.23 -7.66
CA ASN A 99 7.90 6.69 -6.60
C ASN A 99 7.48 8.14 -6.80
N GLU A 100 8.39 9.04 -7.15
CA GLU A 100 8.05 10.44 -7.48
C GLU A 100 7.03 10.52 -8.63
N ASP A 101 7.23 9.74 -9.69
CA ASP A 101 6.29 9.64 -10.81
C ASP A 101 4.91 9.11 -10.36
N ALA A 102 4.90 8.07 -9.51
CA ALA A 102 3.66 7.53 -8.96
C ALA A 102 2.95 8.55 -8.07
N THR A 103 3.67 9.23 -7.18
CA THR A 103 3.16 10.28 -6.30
C THR A 103 2.58 11.44 -7.11
N THR A 104 3.26 11.86 -8.17
CA THR A 104 2.76 12.89 -9.10
C THR A 104 1.42 12.47 -9.71
N ARG A 105 1.29 11.22 -10.17
CA ARG A 105 0.03 10.68 -10.70
C ARG A 105 -1.06 10.59 -9.64
N LEU A 106 -0.74 10.25 -8.39
CA LEU A 106 -1.71 10.16 -7.31
C LEU A 106 -2.25 11.52 -6.88
N LEU A 107 -1.38 12.54 -6.80
CA LEU A 107 -1.75 13.91 -6.39
C LEU A 107 -2.39 14.71 -7.53
N HIS A 108 -1.91 14.49 -8.76
CA HIS A 108 -2.28 15.31 -9.91
C HIS A 108 -3.00 14.53 -11.00
N GLY A 109 -3.38 13.28 -10.77
CA GLY A 109 -4.06 12.49 -11.78
C GLY A 109 -3.26 12.26 -13.05
N VAL A 110 -3.93 11.72 -14.06
CA VAL A 110 -3.41 11.54 -15.43
C VAL A 110 -4.37 12.15 -16.44
N LEU A 111 -3.84 12.63 -17.57
CA LEU A 111 -4.67 13.11 -18.67
C LEU A 111 -5.15 11.93 -19.52
N GLU A 112 -6.45 11.89 -19.79
CA GLU A 112 -7.09 10.87 -20.59
C GLU A 112 -8.09 11.49 -21.55
N LYS A 113 -8.44 10.76 -22.61
CA LYS A 113 -9.51 11.16 -23.53
C LYS A 113 -10.86 10.87 -22.89
N GLY A 114 -11.60 11.94 -22.62
CA GLY A 114 -12.97 11.91 -22.12
C GLY A 114 -14.00 11.93 -23.25
N PRO A 115 -15.29 12.14 -22.89
CA PRO A 115 -16.35 12.42 -23.85
C PRO A 115 -15.94 13.54 -24.82
N ASP A 116 -16.38 13.40 -26.08
CA ASP A 116 -16.07 14.33 -27.16
C ASP A 116 -14.57 14.51 -27.46
N GLU A 117 -13.73 13.52 -27.11
CA GLU A 117 -12.27 13.51 -27.33
C GLU A 117 -11.50 14.63 -26.61
N LEU A 118 -12.14 15.26 -25.62
CA LEU A 118 -11.54 16.29 -24.79
C LEU A 118 -10.60 15.67 -23.76
N ASP A 119 -9.46 16.33 -23.51
CA ASP A 119 -8.55 15.90 -22.46
C ASP A 119 -9.19 16.18 -21.11
N VAL A 120 -9.35 15.12 -20.31
CA VAL A 120 -9.88 15.18 -18.95
C VAL A 120 -8.84 14.66 -17.97
N LYS A 121 -8.83 15.27 -16.78
CA LYS A 121 -7.96 14.87 -15.68
C LYS A 121 -8.62 13.74 -14.90
N VAL A 122 -8.03 12.56 -14.95
CA VAL A 122 -8.47 11.37 -14.20
C VAL A 122 -7.71 11.28 -12.88
N GLN A 123 -8.46 11.23 -11.78
CA GLN A 123 -7.96 11.11 -10.42
C GLN A 123 -8.07 9.68 -9.89
N PHE A 124 -7.09 9.26 -9.09
CA PHE A 124 -7.08 7.92 -8.46
C PHE A 124 -7.77 7.87 -7.10
N ALA A 125 -7.98 9.03 -6.49
CA ALA A 125 -8.68 9.20 -5.23
C ALA A 125 -9.54 10.46 -5.27
N ASP A 126 -10.64 10.45 -4.54
CA ASP A 126 -11.38 11.66 -4.24
C ASP A 126 -10.63 12.42 -3.13
N TRP A 127 -10.08 13.58 -3.51
CA TRP A 127 -9.33 14.50 -2.66
C TRP A 127 -10.15 15.71 -2.19
N SER A 128 -11.45 15.79 -2.54
CA SER A 128 -12.25 16.99 -2.28
C SER A 128 -12.21 17.34 -0.78
N THR A 129 -11.76 18.53 -0.43
CA THR A 129 -11.68 18.99 0.98
C THR A 129 -13.04 19.45 1.50
N GLU A 130 -13.96 19.81 0.60
CA GLU A 130 -15.40 19.90 0.86
C GLU A 130 -15.99 18.54 1.33
N ALA A 131 -15.21 17.43 1.26
CA ALA A 131 -15.55 16.14 1.82
C ALA A 131 -15.58 16.06 3.34
N LEU A 132 -15.11 17.08 4.08
CA LEU A 132 -15.33 17.10 5.53
C LEU A 132 -16.76 17.56 5.88
N GLU A 133 -17.54 18.03 4.91
CA GLU A 133 -18.97 18.28 5.06
C GLU A 133 -19.77 17.00 4.76
N GLY A 134 -20.58 16.56 5.72
CA GLY A 134 -21.38 15.33 5.63
C GLY A 134 -21.23 14.43 6.85
N THR A 135 -21.94 13.30 6.84
CA THR A 135 -21.74 12.25 7.86
C THR A 135 -20.42 11.52 7.63
N ARG A 136 -19.83 10.96 8.68
CA ARG A 136 -18.58 10.19 8.61
C ARG A 136 -18.65 9.10 7.54
N GLU A 137 -19.79 8.43 7.42
CA GLU A 137 -20.05 7.37 6.46
C GLU A 137 -19.99 7.90 5.02
N GLN A 138 -20.59 9.07 4.75
CA GLN A 138 -20.54 9.70 3.43
C GLN A 138 -19.13 10.14 3.04
N VAL A 139 -18.29 10.52 4.01
CA VAL A 139 -16.87 10.85 3.76
C VAL A 139 -16.09 9.58 3.42
N LEU A 140 -16.28 8.52 4.21
CA LEU A 140 -15.59 7.25 4.02
C LEU A 140 -16.00 6.55 2.72
N ASP A 141 -17.24 6.67 2.26
CA ASP A 141 -17.74 6.03 1.03
C ASP A 141 -17.14 6.61 -0.26
N ARG A 142 -16.39 7.71 -0.19
CA ARG A 142 -15.75 8.31 -1.37
C ARG A 142 -14.57 7.48 -1.88
N ASN A 143 -13.84 6.85 -0.96
CA ASN A 143 -12.67 6.02 -1.25
C ASN A 143 -12.78 4.66 -0.56
N ASP A 144 -12.24 3.62 -1.18
CA ASP A 144 -12.19 2.29 -0.59
C ASP A 144 -10.95 2.18 0.31
N PHE A 145 -11.15 2.11 1.63
CA PHE A 145 -10.09 1.93 2.61
C PHE A 145 -9.97 0.46 3.02
N LEU A 146 -8.84 -0.17 2.71
CA LEU A 146 -8.58 -1.59 2.98
C LEU A 146 -7.24 -1.76 3.68
N VAL A 147 -7.23 -2.38 4.85
CA VAL A 147 -6.01 -2.90 5.49
C VAL A 147 -5.91 -4.39 5.22
N VAL A 148 -4.74 -4.82 4.76
CA VAL A 148 -4.41 -6.23 4.56
C VAL A 148 -3.28 -6.58 5.50
N ASP A 149 -3.49 -7.57 6.35
CA ASP A 149 -2.41 -8.10 7.19
C ASP A 149 -1.64 -9.21 6.46
N GLN A 150 -0.40 -9.45 6.89
CA GLN A 150 0.42 -10.58 6.46
C GLN A 150 0.45 -10.75 4.93
N LEU A 151 0.57 -9.63 4.21
CA LEU A 151 0.49 -9.59 2.75
C LEU A 151 1.75 -10.19 2.16
N ARG A 152 1.61 -11.35 1.52
CA ARG A 152 2.72 -11.97 0.78
C ARG A 152 2.92 -11.31 -0.59
N PHE A 153 4.16 -10.95 -0.87
CA PHE A 153 4.62 -10.44 -2.16
C PHE A 153 5.83 -11.23 -2.67
N ARG A 154 5.81 -11.59 -3.95
CA ARG A 154 6.89 -12.36 -4.60
C ARG A 154 7.79 -11.43 -5.38
N ASN A 155 9.07 -11.40 -5.01
CA ASN A 155 10.07 -10.62 -5.71
C ASN A 155 10.41 -11.20 -7.10
N THR A 156 11.21 -10.45 -7.87
CA THR A 156 11.65 -10.82 -9.22
C THR A 156 12.48 -12.11 -9.27
N ALA A 157 13.13 -12.48 -8.17
CA ALA A 157 13.88 -13.74 -8.01
C ALA A 157 12.99 -14.93 -7.59
N GLY A 158 11.67 -14.75 -7.51
CA GLY A 158 10.72 -15.80 -7.16
C GLY A 158 10.69 -16.15 -5.67
N LYS A 159 11.22 -15.26 -4.81
CA LYS A 159 11.18 -15.42 -3.35
C LYS A 159 10.07 -14.55 -2.76
N ASP A 160 9.44 -15.09 -1.74
CA ASP A 160 8.31 -14.46 -1.08
C ASP A 160 8.81 -13.68 0.15
N GLU A 161 8.28 -12.47 0.32
CA GLU A 161 8.40 -11.63 1.50
C GLU A 161 6.97 -11.37 2.04
N ILE A 162 6.83 -11.12 3.34
CA ILE A 162 5.55 -10.92 4.01
C ILE A 162 5.60 -9.55 4.69
N LEU A 163 4.63 -8.70 4.38
CA LEU A 163 4.46 -7.39 5.01
C LEU A 163 3.38 -7.48 6.08
N ASP A 164 3.65 -6.94 7.28
CA ASP A 164 2.73 -7.09 8.42
C ASP A 164 1.39 -6.44 8.18
N LEU A 165 1.35 -5.14 7.83
CA LEU A 165 0.13 -4.47 7.41
C LEU A 165 0.39 -3.58 6.19
N VAL A 166 -0.52 -3.67 5.21
CA VAL A 166 -0.54 -2.79 4.05
C VAL A 166 -1.89 -2.11 3.94
N LEU A 167 -1.88 -0.79 3.85
CA LEU A 167 -3.08 0.02 3.68
C LEU A 167 -3.24 0.40 2.21
N PHE A 168 -4.33 -0.07 1.63
CA PHE A 168 -4.78 0.25 0.29
C PHE A 168 -5.86 1.33 0.33
N VAL A 169 -5.71 2.34 -0.52
CA VAL A 169 -6.77 3.28 -0.86
C VAL A 169 -7.14 3.03 -2.32
N ASN A 170 -8.41 2.71 -2.59
CA ASN A 170 -8.88 2.43 -3.95
C ASN A 170 -8.04 1.34 -4.67
N GLY A 171 -7.54 0.35 -3.93
CA GLY A 171 -6.68 -0.70 -4.49
C GLY A 171 -5.22 -0.33 -4.74
N ILE A 172 -4.78 0.86 -4.31
CA ILE A 172 -3.39 1.31 -4.39
C ILE A 172 -2.75 1.21 -3.00
N PRO A 173 -1.64 0.47 -2.81
CA PRO A 173 -0.97 0.42 -1.51
C PRO A 173 -0.25 1.74 -1.27
N VAL A 174 -0.69 2.48 -0.25
CA VAL A 174 -0.18 3.82 0.09
C VAL A 174 0.60 3.86 1.40
N VAL A 175 0.39 2.88 2.29
CA VAL A 175 1.17 2.74 3.53
C VAL A 175 1.61 1.29 3.70
N VAL A 176 2.87 1.10 4.11
CA VAL A 176 3.37 -0.17 4.64
C VAL A 176 3.74 0.04 6.10
N ILE A 177 3.28 -0.86 6.95
CA ILE A 177 3.55 -0.84 8.38
C ILE A 177 4.29 -2.13 8.74
N GLU A 178 5.39 -2.00 9.46
CA GLU A 178 6.14 -3.09 10.06
C GLU A 178 5.94 -3.03 11.59
N CYS A 179 5.51 -4.14 12.17
CA CYS A 179 5.31 -4.27 13.59
C CYS A 179 6.43 -5.14 14.18
N LYS A 180 6.87 -4.81 15.40
CA LYS A 180 7.78 -5.65 16.17
C LYS A 180 7.27 -5.85 17.58
N SER A 181 7.58 -7.00 18.18
CA SER A 181 7.28 -7.22 19.60
C SER A 181 7.98 -6.17 20.49
N PRO A 182 7.28 -5.55 21.46
CA PRO A 182 7.88 -4.59 22.40
C PRO A 182 8.93 -5.21 23.33
N ASP A 183 9.04 -6.54 23.36
CA ASP A 183 10.02 -7.29 24.15
C ASP A 183 11.40 -7.40 23.47
N LEU A 184 11.53 -6.95 22.22
CA LEU A 184 12.83 -6.85 21.58
C LEU A 184 13.66 -5.75 22.22
N ARG A 185 14.98 -5.82 22.02
CA ARG A 185 15.91 -4.82 22.57
C ARG A 185 15.71 -3.45 21.91
N GLU A 186 15.54 -3.42 20.59
CA GLU A 186 15.42 -2.20 19.78
C GLU A 186 14.32 -2.37 18.72
N PRO A 187 13.04 -2.60 19.12
CA PRO A 187 11.97 -3.03 18.22
C PRO A 187 11.69 -2.03 17.09
N LEU A 188 11.63 -0.73 17.40
CA LEU A 188 11.45 0.30 16.36
C LEU A 188 12.63 0.34 15.38
N SER A 189 13.87 0.22 15.86
CA SER A 189 15.04 0.21 14.98
C SER A 189 15.03 -1.03 14.08
N ASP A 190 14.66 -2.20 14.60
CA ASP A 190 14.51 -3.43 13.82
C ASP A 190 13.42 -3.29 12.75
N ALA A 191 12.26 -2.73 13.09
CA ALA A 191 11.18 -2.44 12.15
C ALA A 191 11.62 -1.47 11.04
N ILE A 192 12.34 -0.40 11.40
CA ILE A 192 12.88 0.56 10.42
C ILE A 192 13.88 -0.14 9.49
N ARG A 193 14.78 -0.98 10.01
CA ARG A 193 15.74 -1.72 9.20
C ARG A 193 15.03 -2.65 8.20
N ASP A 194 13.95 -3.32 8.61
CA ASP A 194 13.15 -4.17 7.73
C ASP A 194 12.44 -3.36 6.64
N LEU A 195 11.78 -2.26 6.99
CA LEU A 195 11.17 -1.35 6.01
C LEU A 195 12.20 -0.86 4.98
N ARG A 196 13.40 -0.48 5.42
CA ARG A 196 14.49 -0.05 4.52
C ARG A 196 14.99 -1.20 3.66
N ALA A 197 15.16 -2.40 4.21
CA ALA A 197 15.56 -3.59 3.45
C ALA A 197 14.54 -3.95 2.35
N TYR A 198 13.24 -3.86 2.63
CA TYR A 198 12.19 -4.11 1.63
C TYR A 198 12.25 -3.12 0.45
N THR A 199 12.67 -1.88 0.65
CA THR A 199 12.91 -0.95 -0.49
C THR A 199 14.10 -1.33 -1.37
N GLY A 200 14.89 -2.34 -0.95
CA GLY A 200 16.16 -2.72 -1.56
C GLY A 200 17.32 -1.79 -1.21
N ARG A 201 17.15 -0.91 -0.21
CA ARG A 201 18.15 0.02 0.32
C ARG A 201 18.27 -0.13 1.85
N PRO A 202 18.81 -1.26 2.34
CA PRO A 202 19.03 -1.45 3.78
C PRO A 202 19.91 -0.32 4.33
N LEU A 203 19.78 -0.03 5.62
CA LEU A 203 20.61 0.97 6.30
C LEU A 203 22.07 0.52 6.31
N GLU A 204 23.00 1.47 6.20
CA GLU A 204 24.44 1.17 6.14
C GLU A 204 24.98 0.53 7.43
N ASP A 205 24.34 0.82 8.56
CA ASP A 205 24.67 0.28 9.88
C ASP A 205 23.92 -1.02 10.20
N ASP A 206 23.18 -1.59 9.23
CA ASP A 206 22.51 -2.88 9.41
C ASP A 206 23.52 -4.02 9.37
N THR A 207 23.92 -4.46 10.57
CA THR A 207 24.92 -5.51 10.79
C THR A 207 24.30 -6.89 10.95
N ARG A 208 22.99 -7.05 10.70
CA ARG A 208 22.32 -8.35 10.78
C ARG A 208 22.84 -9.29 9.70
N GLU A 209 22.87 -10.58 10.02
CA GLU A 209 23.27 -11.61 9.06
C GLU A 209 22.41 -11.55 7.79
N PRO A 210 22.94 -11.81 6.59
CA PRO A 210 22.18 -11.68 5.33
C PRO A 210 20.87 -12.49 5.28
N GLY A 211 20.75 -13.57 6.06
CA GLY A 211 19.52 -14.36 6.17
C GLY A 211 18.44 -13.78 7.09
N ALA A 212 18.79 -12.79 7.92
CA ALA A 212 17.90 -12.06 8.81
C ALA A 212 17.47 -10.70 8.23
N VAL A 213 18.11 -10.23 7.17
CA VAL A 213 17.73 -9.03 6.44
C VAL A 213 16.68 -9.41 5.38
N PRO A 214 15.49 -8.78 5.37
CA PRO A 214 14.49 -9.02 4.35
C PRO A 214 15.01 -8.74 2.94
N ARG A 215 14.40 -9.40 1.94
CA ARG A 215 14.82 -9.16 0.54
C ARG A 215 14.12 -7.92 -0.01
N GLY A 216 14.84 -7.19 -0.85
CA GLY A 216 14.29 -6.05 -1.57
C GLY A 216 13.14 -6.45 -2.50
N ILE A 217 12.02 -5.72 -2.36
CA ILE A 217 10.83 -5.72 -3.21
C ILE A 217 10.50 -4.29 -3.67
N PRO A 218 11.47 -3.52 -4.23
CA PRO A 218 11.30 -2.11 -4.59
C PRO A 218 10.05 -1.80 -5.42
N GLU A 219 9.67 -2.68 -6.34
CA GLU A 219 8.45 -2.57 -7.13
C GLU A 219 7.18 -2.37 -6.29
N PHE A 220 7.07 -2.99 -5.12
CA PHE A 220 5.92 -2.84 -4.23
C PHE A 220 5.86 -1.44 -3.59
N PHE A 221 7.01 -0.80 -3.42
CA PHE A 221 7.15 0.50 -2.77
C PHE A 221 7.01 1.68 -3.74
N VAL A 222 6.80 1.41 -5.03
CA VAL A 222 6.58 2.45 -6.05
C VAL A 222 5.38 3.34 -5.68
N PRO A 223 4.18 2.84 -5.38
CA PRO A 223 3.06 3.70 -4.98
C PRO A 223 3.04 4.06 -3.48
N VAL A 224 3.89 3.45 -2.65
CA VAL A 224 3.86 3.62 -1.19
C VAL A 224 4.33 5.03 -0.82
N GLN A 225 3.51 5.73 -0.05
CA GLN A 225 3.74 7.12 0.35
C GLN A 225 4.31 7.22 1.77
N LEU A 226 3.87 6.33 2.67
CA LEU A 226 4.26 6.33 4.07
C LEU A 226 4.77 4.96 4.51
N LEU A 227 5.81 4.99 5.34
CA LEU A 227 6.38 3.85 6.04
C LEU A 227 6.14 4.07 7.54
N ILE A 228 5.60 3.06 8.22
CA ILE A 228 5.36 3.14 9.66
C ILE A 228 6.04 1.96 10.35
N ALA A 229 6.92 2.25 11.30
CA ALA A 229 7.44 1.27 12.25
C ALA A 229 6.63 1.38 13.54
N ALA A 230 6.20 0.26 14.11
CA ALA A 230 5.44 0.24 15.37
C ALA A 230 5.87 -0.92 16.27
N ASP A 231 5.82 -0.73 17.58
CA ASP A 231 6.15 -1.77 18.56
C ASP A 231 5.06 -2.02 19.62
N GLY A 232 3.87 -1.45 19.40
CA GLY A 232 2.75 -1.51 20.35
C GLY A 232 2.75 -0.40 21.42
N LYS A 233 3.88 0.27 21.64
CA LYS A 233 3.99 1.43 22.56
C LYS A 233 4.29 2.71 21.81
N ASP A 234 5.26 2.65 20.92
CA ASP A 234 5.77 3.75 20.13
C ASP A 234 5.60 3.47 18.63
N ALA A 235 5.65 4.54 17.84
CA ALA A 235 5.63 4.44 16.39
C ALA A 235 6.52 5.53 15.77
N ALA A 236 7.14 5.20 14.64
CA ALA A 236 7.90 6.13 13.82
C ALA A 236 7.29 6.17 12.41
N LEU A 237 7.20 7.37 11.84
CA LEU A 237 6.70 7.63 10.48
C LEU A 237 7.85 8.12 9.60
N GLY A 238 7.93 7.59 8.39
CA GLY A 238 8.85 8.07 7.36
C GLY A 238 8.33 7.82 5.96
N THR A 239 9.19 8.08 4.98
CA THR A 239 8.99 7.75 3.57
C THR A 239 10.18 6.92 3.09
N ILE A 240 10.12 6.44 1.84
CA ILE A 240 11.26 5.73 1.22
C ILE A 240 12.53 6.61 1.08
N SER A 241 12.40 7.93 1.28
CA SER A 241 13.48 8.91 1.19
C SER A 241 13.82 9.56 2.54
N SER A 242 13.25 9.10 3.65
CA SER A 242 13.65 9.57 4.98
C SER A 242 15.06 9.13 5.32
N ASP A 243 15.79 10.00 6.02
CA ASP A 243 17.13 9.79 6.56
C ASP A 243 17.08 9.18 7.98
#